data_AF-A0A917RSI9-F1
#
_entry.id   AF-A0A917RSI9-F1
#
_cell.length_a   1.000
_cell.length_b   1.000
_cell.length_c   1.000
_cell.angle_alpha   90.00
_cell.angle_beta   90.00
_cell.angle_gamma   90.00
#
_symmetry.space_group_name_H-M   'P 1'
#
loop_
_entity.id
_entity.type
_entity.pdbx_description
1 polymer ?
#
loop_
_entity_poly.entity_id
_entity_poly.type
_entity_poly.pdbx_seq_one_letter_code
_entity_poly.pdbx_strand_id
1 'polypeptide(L)'
;MNNEMGEMYDGVRFDPAAAGKASSGLDTLADRLAADLDAVAQALTVVPAGVDEVSGRASQTHNDVATSYLTSARASVREMRKLAATLRLSSAQFDGMETDNVSNLGGRKP
;
A
#
# COMPACT_ATOMS: atom_id res chain seq x y z
N MET A 1 37.71 26.60 -21.01
CA MET A 1 37.30 25.41 -20.24
C MET A 1 35.96 25.76 -19.63
N ASN A 2 34.91 25.36 -20.33
CA ASN A 2 33.59 25.93 -20.23
C ASN A 2 32.75 25.06 -19.30
N ASN A 3 32.13 25.69 -18.30
CA ASN A 3 30.82 25.41 -17.73
C ASN A 3 30.17 24.02 -17.99
N GLU A 4 30.71 22.95 -17.39
CA GLU A 4 30.12 21.60 -17.41
C GLU A 4 29.59 21.13 -16.04
N MET A 5 29.71 21.96 -14.99
CA MET A 5 29.27 21.63 -13.63
C MET A 5 27.86 22.13 -13.27
N GLY A 6 27.14 22.75 -14.22
CA GLY A 6 25.86 23.41 -13.99
C GLY A 6 24.61 22.54 -14.17
N GLU A 7 24.73 21.35 -14.75
CA GLU A 7 23.56 20.53 -15.15
C GLU A 7 23.28 19.29 -14.28
N MET A 8 24.11 18.94 -13.29
CA MET A 8 24.00 17.62 -12.64
C MET A 8 23.45 17.64 -11.21
N TYR A 9 22.42 18.45 -10.94
CA TYR A 9 21.51 18.19 -9.82
C TYR A 9 20.11 18.68 -10.19
N ASP A 10 19.46 18.00 -11.14
CA ASP A 10 17.99 18.03 -11.21
C ASP A 10 17.48 17.32 -9.95
N GLY A 11 17.34 18.09 -8.87
CA GLY A 11 17.00 17.58 -7.55
C GLY A 11 15.67 16.83 -7.60
N VAL A 12 15.56 15.74 -6.84
CA VAL A 12 14.30 15.02 -6.67
C VAL A 12 13.27 15.98 -6.08
N ARG A 13 12.29 16.41 -6.88
CA ARG A 13 11.15 17.20 -6.40
C ARG A 13 10.08 16.26 -5.85
N PHE A 14 9.75 16.45 -4.58
CA PHE A 14 8.64 15.76 -3.94
C PHE A 14 7.34 16.52 -4.19
N ASP A 15 6.29 15.83 -4.66
CA ASP A 15 4.95 16.39 -4.81
C ASP A 15 4.06 15.87 -3.65
N PRO A 16 3.85 16.68 -2.59
CA PRO A 16 3.05 16.25 -1.44
C PRO A 16 1.58 16.04 -1.79
N ALA A 17 1.05 16.74 -2.80
CA ALA A 17 -0.33 16.58 -3.24
C ALA A 17 -0.52 15.25 -3.99
N ALA A 18 0.42 14.89 -4.87
CA ALA A 18 0.42 13.57 -5.52
C ALA A 18 0.59 12.43 -4.51
N ALA A 19 1.50 12.59 -3.54
CA ALA A 19 1.70 11.62 -2.47
C ALA A 19 0.43 11.46 -1.60
N GLY A 20 -0.24 12.57 -1.25
CA GLY A 20 -1.51 12.56 -0.53
C GLY A 20 -2.59 11.78 -1.29
N LYS A 21 -2.78 12.07 -2.59
CA LYS A 21 -3.74 11.35 -3.45
C LYS A 21 -3.44 9.86 -3.53
N ALA A 22 -2.17 9.49 -3.73
CA ALA A 22 -1.75 8.09 -3.80
C ALA A 22 -2.01 7.36 -2.46
N SER A 23 -1.75 8.01 -1.32
CA SER A 23 -2.04 7.41 -0.01
C SER A 23 -3.53 7.14 0.20
N SER A 24 -4.40 8.09 -0.17
CA SER A 24 -5.86 7.91 -0.08
C SER A 24 -6.37 6.86 -1.08
N GLY A 25 -5.75 6.77 -2.25
CA GLY A 25 -6.04 5.72 -3.23
C GLY A 25 -5.71 4.32 -2.69
N LEU A 26 -4.56 4.16 -2.04
CA LEU A 26 -4.18 2.90 -1.39
C LEU A 26 -5.16 2.48 -0.29
N ASP A 27 -5.61 3.42 0.55
CA ASP A 27 -6.62 3.11 1.58
C ASP A 27 -7.96 2.70 0.96
N THR A 28 -8.40 3.40 -0.08
CA THR A 28 -9.64 3.07 -0.81
C THR A 28 -9.58 1.65 -1.40
N LEU A 29 -8.44 1.28 -2.00
CA LEU A 29 -8.22 -0.07 -2.52
C LEU A 29 -8.19 -1.12 -1.41
N ALA A 30 -7.54 -0.81 -0.28
CA ALA A 30 -7.48 -1.70 0.87
C ALA A 30 -8.88 -1.96 1.46
N ASP A 31 -9.71 -0.93 1.57
CA ASP A 31 -11.07 -1.04 2.11
C ASP A 31 -11.98 -1.82 1.18
N ARG A 32 -11.90 -1.56 -0.14
CA ARG A 32 -12.64 -2.35 -1.13
C ARG A 32 -12.24 -3.81 -1.09
N LEU A 33 -10.93 -4.10 -1.10
CA LEU A 33 -10.45 -5.48 -1.05
C LEU A 33 -10.88 -6.16 0.26
N ALA A 34 -10.82 -5.47 1.41
CA ALA A 34 -11.28 -6.02 2.67
C ALA A 34 -12.78 -6.38 2.63
N ALA A 35 -13.61 -5.48 2.10
CA ALA A 35 -15.05 -5.71 1.96
C ALA A 35 -15.36 -6.87 1.01
N ASP A 36 -14.67 -6.93 -0.14
CA ASP A 36 -14.83 -8.01 -1.11
C ASP A 36 -14.44 -9.37 -0.50
N LEU A 37 -13.34 -9.43 0.28
CA LEU A 37 -12.90 -10.65 0.96
C LEU A 37 -13.88 -11.13 2.02
N ASP A 38 -14.45 -10.22 2.82
CA ASP A 38 -15.43 -10.58 3.83
C ASP A 38 -16.76 -11.04 3.20
N ALA A 39 -17.14 -10.46 2.06
CA ALA A 39 -18.34 -10.87 1.31
C ALA A 39 -18.22 -12.29 0.73
N VAL A 40 -17.02 -12.72 0.32
CA VAL A 40 -16.81 -14.03 -0.33
C VAL A 40 -16.30 -15.12 0.63
N ALA A 41 -15.87 -14.76 1.85
CA ALA A 41 -15.16 -15.67 2.74
C ALA A 41 -15.93 -16.98 3.02
N GLN A 42 -17.25 -16.88 3.25
CA GLN A 42 -18.08 -18.06 3.50
C GLN A 42 -18.29 -18.91 2.25
N ALA A 43 -18.43 -18.28 1.08
CA ALA A 43 -18.67 -18.97 -0.18
C ALA A 43 -17.46 -19.79 -0.66
N LEU A 44 -16.26 -19.48 -0.17
CA LEU A 44 -15.03 -20.22 -0.45
C LEU A 44 -14.89 -21.53 0.34
N THR A 45 -15.76 -21.77 1.33
CA THR A 45 -15.76 -23.05 2.06
C THR A 45 -16.74 -24.01 1.42
N VAL A 46 -16.24 -25.16 0.97
CA VAL A 46 -17.04 -26.18 0.29
C VAL A 46 -17.16 -27.45 1.12
N VAL A 47 -18.29 -28.13 0.99
CA VAL A 47 -18.51 -29.47 1.53
C VAL A 47 -18.11 -30.53 0.50
N PRO A 48 -17.77 -31.77 0.93
CA PRO A 48 -17.59 -32.88 0.01
C PRO A 48 -18.81 -33.08 -0.89
N ALA A 49 -18.60 -33.32 -2.19
CA ALA A 49 -19.68 -33.60 -3.14
C ALA A 49 -20.31 -34.99 -2.94
N GLY A 50 -19.63 -35.88 -2.20
CA GLY A 50 -20.03 -37.25 -1.94
C GLY A 50 -19.29 -37.84 -0.73
N VAL A 51 -19.64 -39.08 -0.38
CA VAL A 51 -19.06 -39.81 0.77
C VAL A 51 -17.76 -40.56 0.42
N ASP A 52 -17.34 -40.54 -0.84
CA ASP A 52 -16.12 -41.18 -1.27
C ASP A 52 -14.87 -40.36 -0.87
N GLU A 53 -13.74 -41.05 -0.79
CA GLU A 53 -12.49 -40.42 -0.36
C GLU A 53 -12.00 -39.31 -1.30
N VAL A 54 -12.32 -39.39 -2.60
CA VAL A 54 -11.90 -38.38 -3.58
C VAL A 54 -12.68 -37.09 -3.34
N SER A 55 -13.99 -37.17 -3.15
CA SER A 55 -14.82 -36.03 -2.74
C SER A 55 -14.34 -35.40 -1.43
N GLY A 56 -14.00 -36.23 -0.45
CA GLY A 56 -13.40 -35.77 0.82
C GLY A 56 -12.09 -35.00 0.59
N ARG A 57 -11.10 -35.63 -0.08
CA ARG A 57 -9.80 -35.00 -0.34
C ARG A 57 -9.89 -33.76 -1.22
N ALA A 58 -10.80 -33.74 -2.20
CA ALA A 58 -11.01 -32.58 -3.06
C ALA A 58 -11.54 -31.38 -2.26
N SER A 59 -12.55 -31.59 -1.41
CA SER A 59 -13.08 -30.52 -0.54
C SER A 59 -12.03 -30.02 0.46
N GLN A 60 -11.24 -30.92 1.05
CA GLN A 60 -10.15 -30.56 1.96
C GLN A 60 -9.11 -29.68 1.24
N THR A 61 -8.63 -30.12 0.08
CA THR A 61 -7.64 -29.37 -0.71
C THR A 61 -8.18 -28.00 -1.12
N HIS A 62 -9.45 -27.92 -1.53
CA HIS A 62 -10.09 -26.64 -1.85
C HIS A 62 -10.11 -25.71 -0.63
N ASN A 63 -10.55 -26.21 0.53
CA ASN A 63 -10.64 -25.41 1.75
C ASN A 63 -9.27 -24.96 2.26
N ASP A 64 -8.22 -25.76 2.08
CA ASP A 64 -6.85 -25.38 2.40
C ASP A 64 -6.35 -24.24 1.48
N VAL A 65 -6.64 -24.34 0.18
CA VAL A 65 -6.35 -23.27 -0.80
C VAL A 65 -7.12 -22.00 -0.46
N ALA A 66 -8.41 -22.10 -0.15
CA ALA A 66 -9.25 -20.98 0.27
C ALA A 66 -8.70 -20.29 1.52
N THR A 67 -8.26 -21.06 2.51
CA THR A 67 -7.65 -20.54 3.75
C THR A 67 -6.35 -19.80 3.47
N SER A 68 -5.47 -20.39 2.66
CA SER A 68 -4.20 -19.77 2.26
C SER A 68 -4.42 -18.49 1.46
N TYR A 69 -5.37 -18.50 0.53
CA TYR A 69 -5.77 -17.35 -0.26
C TYR A 69 -6.29 -16.21 0.63
N LEU A 70 -7.27 -16.47 1.50
CA LEU A 70 -7.84 -15.46 2.39
C LEU A 70 -6.79 -14.88 3.34
N THR A 71 -5.87 -15.72 3.84
CA THR A 71 -4.76 -15.28 4.69
C THR A 71 -3.83 -14.32 3.95
N SER A 72 -3.42 -14.70 2.73
CA SER A 72 -2.53 -13.90 1.90
C SER A 72 -3.19 -12.60 1.47
N ALA A 73 -4.45 -12.64 1.05
CA ALA A 73 -5.20 -11.46 0.62
C ALA A 73 -5.41 -10.45 1.77
N ARG A 74 -5.72 -10.94 2.98
CA ARG A 74 -5.77 -10.09 4.20
C ARG A 74 -4.40 -9.51 4.57
N ALA A 75 -3.31 -10.21 4.30
CA ALA A 75 -1.98 -9.65 4.45
C ALA A 75 -1.74 -8.50 3.46
N SER A 76 -2.11 -8.65 2.20
CA SER A 76 -2.00 -7.59 1.19
C SER A 76 -2.78 -6.32 1.57
N VAL A 77 -3.98 -6.44 2.14
CA VAL A 77 -4.74 -5.30 2.69
C VAL A 77 -3.92 -4.52 3.73
N ARG A 78 -3.25 -5.24 4.64
CA ARG A 78 -2.40 -4.61 5.66
C ARG A 78 -1.18 -3.92 5.04
N GLU A 79 -0.57 -4.54 4.03
CA GLU A 79 0.58 -3.93 3.34
C GLU A 79 0.16 -2.66 2.57
N MET A 80 -1.00 -2.63 1.91
CA MET A 80 -1.51 -1.41 1.26
C MET A 80 -1.69 -0.27 2.27
N ARG A 81 -2.26 -0.56 3.45
CA ARG A 81 -2.42 0.43 4.54
C ARG A 81 -1.08 0.90 5.09
N LYS A 82 -0.10 0.01 5.23
CA LYS A 82 1.27 0.38 5.62
C LYS A 82 1.92 1.29 4.60
N LEU A 83 1.82 0.98 3.30
CA LEU A 83 2.34 1.83 2.23
C LEU A 83 1.69 3.22 2.25
N ALA A 84 0.37 3.30 2.44
CA ALA A 84 -0.35 4.56 2.59
C ALA A 84 0.16 5.38 3.78
N ALA A 85 0.34 4.74 4.94
CA ALA A 85 0.87 5.38 6.14
C ALA A 85 2.31 5.87 5.95
N THR A 86 3.18 5.06 5.33
CA THR A 86 4.56 5.44 4.99
C THR A 86 4.58 6.65 4.06
N LEU A 87 3.68 6.70 3.08
CA LEU A 87 3.62 7.82 2.15
C LEU A 87 3.20 9.12 2.83
N ARG A 88 2.23 9.08 3.75
CA ARG A 88 1.86 10.25 4.58
C ARG A 88 3.00 10.71 5.47
N LEU A 89 3.69 9.77 6.10
CA LEU A 89 4.84 10.05 6.96
C LEU A 89 5.97 10.70 6.15
N SER A 90 6.22 10.23 4.93
CA SER A 90 7.16 10.84 4.00
C SER A 90 6.75 12.27 3.65
N SER A 91 5.48 12.49 3.28
CA SER A 91 4.97 13.83 2.96
C SER A 91 5.11 14.81 4.12
N ALA A 92 4.78 14.40 5.34
CA ALA A 92 4.88 15.26 6.51
C ALA A 92 6.34 15.65 6.84
N GLN A 93 7.29 14.73 6.63
CA GLN A 93 8.71 15.03 6.82
C GLN A 93 9.24 16.02 5.78
N PHE A 94 8.87 15.86 4.51
CA PHE A 94 9.30 16.79 3.46
C PHE A 94 8.74 18.20 3.68
N ASP A 95 7.47 18.31 4.06
CA ASP A 95 6.81 19.60 4.35
C ASP A 95 7.47 20.32 5.55
N GLY A 96 7.82 19.56 6.61
CA GLY A 96 8.57 20.08 7.75
C GLY A 96 9.97 20.59 7.37
N MET A 97 10.71 19.80 6.57
CA MET A 97 12.05 20.20 6.09
C MET A 97 11.99 21.45 5.19
N GLU A 98 10.97 21.59 4.34
CA GLU A 98 10.76 22.79 3.51
C GLU A 98 10.47 24.02 4.38
N THR A 99 9.61 23.87 5.39
CA THR A 99 9.27 24.95 6.34
C THR A 99 10.49 25.42 7.14
N ASP A 100 11.33 24.49 7.61
CA ASP A 100 12.56 24.80 8.33
C ASP A 100 13.58 25.52 7.44
N ASN A 101 13.73 25.06 6.19
CA ASN A 101 14.59 25.70 5.20
C ASN A 101 14.16 27.12 4.87
N VAL A 102 12.86 27.34 4.61
CA VAL A 102 12.29 28.68 4.36
C VAL A 102 12.51 29.60 5.56
N SER A 103 12.32 29.09 6.78
CA SER A 103 12.53 29.86 8.01
C SER A 103 14.00 30.26 8.20
N ASN A 104 14.94 29.35 7.93
CA ASN A 104 16.38 29.62 8.01
C ASN A 104 16.85 30.63 6.96
N LEU A 105 16.37 30.51 5.71
CA LEU A 105 16.69 31.45 4.63
C LEU A 105 16.05 32.83 4.86
N GLY A 106 14.83 32.89 5.38
CA GLY A 106 14.14 34.14 5.73
C GLY A 106 14.73 34.85 6.96
N GLY A 107 15.38 34.10 7.86
CA GLY A 107 16.11 34.65 9.01
C GLY A 107 17.48 35.23 8.68
N ARG A 108 18.05 34.91 7.51
CA ARG A 108 19.32 35.45 7.03
C ARG A 108 19.09 36.71 6.19
N LYS A 109 18.87 37.86 6.84
CA LYS A 109 18.96 39.17 6.17
C LYS A 109 20.45 39.58 6.09
N PRO A 110 20.93 40.17 4.96
CA PRO A 110 22.32 40.66 4.86
C PRO A 110 22.63 41.76 5.88
#